data_AF-A0A2G9T5R3-F1
#
_entry.id   AF-A0A2G9T5R3-F1
#
_cell.length_a   1.000
_cell.length_b   1.000
_cell.length_c   1.000
_cell.angle_alpha   90.00
_cell.angle_beta   90.00
_cell.angle_gamma   90.00
#
_symmetry.space_group_name_H-M   'P 1'
#
loop_
_entity.id
_entity.type
_entity.pdbx_description
1 polymer ?
#
loop_
_entity_poly.entity_id
_entity_poly.type
_entity_poly.pdbx_seq_one_letter_code
_entity_poly.pdbx_strand_id
1 'polypeptide(L)'
;ALNIPEELGQVQYVMSDKTGTLTENQMVFRRCSLRGRDFGGHSVAAAIDQPDDRLGRPRPSKDRGLEALLSRAVREADIDSPIYLFFLTMAICNTVVVNAKPHE
;
A
#
# COMPACT_ATOMS: atom_id res chain seq x y z
N ALA A 1 -12.41 40.93 18.09
CA ALA A 1 -11.68 39.97 17.23
C ALA A 1 -11.45 38.73 18.08
N LEU A 2 -12.17 37.63 17.88
CA LEU A 2 -12.13 36.77 16.70
C LEU A 2 -13.53 36.16 16.47
N ASN A 3 -14.08 36.33 15.26
CA ASN A 3 -15.39 35.78 14.88
C ASN A 3 -15.25 34.53 13.99
N ILE A 4 -14.19 33.75 14.23
CA ILE A 4 -13.82 32.57 13.43
C ILE A 4 -14.99 31.58 13.25
N PRO A 5 -15.82 31.29 14.28
CA PRO A 5 -16.94 30.36 14.10
C PRO A 5 -17.96 30.82 13.04
N GLU A 6 -18.25 32.11 12.97
CA GLU A 6 -19.18 32.66 11.96
C GLU A 6 -18.53 32.67 10.56
N GLU A 7 -17.22 32.96 10.48
CA GLU A 7 -16.46 32.90 9.21
C GLU A 7 -16.34 31.46 8.67
N LEU A 8 -16.20 30.46 9.54
CA LEU A 8 -16.20 29.04 9.14
C LEU A 8 -17.52 28.61 8.49
N GLY A 9 -18.65 29.24 8.89
CA GLY A 9 -19.96 29.01 8.26
C GLY A 9 -20.10 29.60 6.86
N GLN A 10 -19.16 30.43 6.42
CA GLN A 10 -19.19 31.15 5.13
C GLN A 10 -18.11 30.67 4.15
N VAL A 11 -17.36 29.61 4.48
CA VAL A 11 -16.27 29.09 3.64
C VAL A 11 -16.83 28.58 2.30
N GLN A 12 -16.29 29.10 1.20
CA GLN A 12 -16.65 28.67 -0.17
C GLN A 12 -15.57 27.79 -0.82
N TYR A 13 -14.32 27.92 -0.38
CA TYR A 13 -13.18 27.21 -0.95
C TYR A 13 -12.30 26.67 0.17
N VAL A 14 -11.88 25.41 0.03
CA VAL A 14 -10.92 24.78 0.93
C VAL A 14 -9.61 24.62 0.17
N MET A 15 -8.57 25.28 0.67
CA MET A 15 -7.20 25.03 0.23
C MET A 15 -6.60 24.00 1.20
N SER A 16 -6.21 22.85 0.68
CA SER A 16 -5.64 21.75 1.47
C SER A 16 -4.27 21.38 0.92
N ASP A 17 -3.32 21.11 1.82
CA ASP A 17 -2.06 20.50 1.43
C ASP A 17 -2.25 19.00 1.23
N LYS A 18 -1.42 18.37 0.41
CA LYS A 18 -1.48 16.93 0.17
C LYS A 18 -0.75 16.15 1.26
N THR A 19 0.50 16.49 1.51
CA THR A 19 1.42 15.66 2.30
C THR A 19 1.18 15.91 3.79
N GLY A 20 0.88 14.87 4.56
CA GLY A 20 0.58 15.00 6.00
C GLY A 20 -0.80 15.59 6.33
N THR A 21 -1.57 16.07 5.35
CA THR A 21 -2.99 16.46 5.54
C THR A 21 -3.93 15.46 4.86
N LEU A 22 -3.76 15.21 3.55
CA LEU A 22 -4.57 14.22 2.82
C LEU A 22 -3.99 12.80 2.90
N THR A 23 -2.69 12.66 3.15
CA THR A 23 -2.00 11.36 3.17
C THR A 23 -1.24 11.14 4.48
N GLU A 24 -1.27 9.92 4.99
CA GLU A 24 -0.53 9.51 6.20
C GLU A 24 1.00 9.37 5.99
N ASN A 25 1.51 9.73 4.79
CA ASN A 25 2.91 9.53 4.39
C ASN A 25 3.39 8.08 4.51
N GLN A 26 2.46 7.12 4.36
CA GLN A 26 2.75 5.69 4.36
C GLN A 26 2.40 5.09 3.00
N MET A 27 3.39 4.47 2.36
CA MET A 27 3.21 3.74 1.12
C MET A 27 3.22 2.25 1.42
N VAL A 28 2.17 1.54 1.01
CA VAL A 28 2.01 0.10 1.27
C VAL A 28 1.71 -0.64 -0.02
N PHE A 29 2.35 -1.79 -0.20
CA PHE A 29 2.12 -2.65 -1.35
C PHE A 29 0.69 -3.24 -1.30
N ARG A 30 -0.17 -2.82 -2.23
CA ARG A 30 -1.59 -3.18 -2.25
C ARG A 30 -1.97 -4.19 -3.33
N ARG A 31 -1.39 -4.07 -4.52
CA ARG A 31 -1.77 -4.86 -5.71
C ARG A 31 -0.60 -4.92 -6.69
N CYS A 32 -0.55 -5.96 -7.51
CA CYS A 32 0.32 -6.03 -8.68
C CYS A 32 -0.36 -6.81 -9.81
N SER A 33 0.15 -6.64 -11.03
CA SER A 33 -0.28 -7.44 -12.18
C SER A 33 0.87 -8.31 -12.64
N LEU A 34 0.63 -9.61 -12.76
CA LEU A 34 1.61 -10.61 -13.15
C LEU A 34 1.05 -11.44 -14.30
N ARG A 35 1.71 -11.37 -15.46
CA ARG A 35 1.29 -12.09 -16.69
C ARG A 35 -0.19 -11.86 -17.04
N GLY A 36 -0.66 -10.62 -16.91
CA GLY A 36 -2.03 -10.21 -17.19
C GLY A 36 -3.06 -10.66 -16.15
N ARG A 37 -2.62 -11.14 -14.98
CA ARG A 37 -3.49 -11.45 -13.84
C ARG A 37 -3.24 -10.44 -12.75
N ASP A 38 -4.32 -9.81 -12.29
CA ASP A 38 -4.25 -8.86 -11.18
C ASP A 38 -4.36 -9.58 -9.84
N PHE A 39 -3.41 -9.27 -8.96
CA PHE A 39 -3.33 -9.77 -7.59
C PHE A 39 -3.51 -8.59 -6.65
N GLY A 40 -4.44 -8.69 -5.71
CA GLY A 40 -4.84 -7.52 -4.94
C GLY A 40 -6.15 -7.73 -4.21
N GLY A 41 -6.07 -7.85 -2.88
CA GLY A 41 -7.23 -7.96 -2.02
C GLY A 41 -8.12 -6.71 -2.10
N HIS A 42 -9.38 -6.94 -2.48
CA HIS A 42 -10.51 -6.02 -2.57
C HIS A 42 -10.38 -4.92 -3.64
N SER A 43 -11.36 -4.90 -4.55
CA SER A 43 -11.71 -3.74 -5.36
C SER A 43 -11.83 -2.51 -4.46
N VAL A 44 -11.48 -1.32 -4.96
CA VAL A 44 -11.55 -0.05 -4.21
C VAL A 44 -12.90 0.13 -3.50
N ALA A 45 -13.98 -0.42 -4.07
CA ALA A 45 -15.31 -0.45 -3.48
C ALA A 45 -15.45 -1.25 -2.16
N ALA A 46 -14.73 -2.37 -1.99
CA ALA A 46 -14.84 -3.21 -0.80
C ALA A 46 -13.93 -2.79 0.37
N ALA A 47 -13.07 -1.79 0.16
CA ALA A 47 -12.32 -1.12 1.23
C ALA A 47 -13.17 -0.09 1.99
N ILE A 48 -14.34 0.28 1.45
CA ILE A 48 -15.27 1.25 2.05
C ILE A 48 -16.25 0.58 3.03
N ASP A 49 -16.40 -0.75 2.96
CA ASP A 49 -17.51 -1.48 3.59
C ASP A 49 -17.09 -2.43 4.74
N GLN A 50 -15.81 -2.43 5.13
CA GLN A 50 -15.37 -3.14 6.34
C GLN A 50 -15.05 -2.11 7.44
N PRO A 51 -15.78 -2.14 8.57
CA PRO A 51 -15.40 -1.34 9.73
C PRO A 51 -14.05 -1.90 10.18
N ASP A 52 -13.01 -1.08 10.07
CA ASP A 52 -11.65 -1.39 10.46
C ASP A 52 -11.60 -1.54 11.99
N ASP A 53 -11.94 -2.73 12.48
CA ASP A 53 -11.71 -3.10 13.86
C ASP A 53 -10.20 -3.24 14.06
N ARG A 54 -9.62 -2.14 14.57
CA ARG A 54 -8.25 -1.93 15.09
C ARG A 54 -7.30 -1.15 14.16
N LEU A 55 -7.45 0.17 14.25
CA LEU A 55 -6.36 1.15 14.19
C LEU A 55 -5.64 1.25 12.84
N GLY A 56 -6.35 1.43 11.72
CA GLY A 56 -5.93 2.23 10.55
C GLY A 56 -4.62 1.85 9.83
N ARG A 57 -3.88 0.84 10.30
CA ARG A 57 -2.53 0.58 9.82
C ARG A 57 -2.65 0.01 8.42
N PRO A 58 -2.05 0.67 7.42
CA PRO A 58 -2.07 0.13 6.08
C PRO A 58 -1.29 -1.19 6.09
N ARG A 59 -2.00 -2.29 5.80
CA ARG A 59 -1.45 -3.64 5.74
C ARG A 59 -1.18 -4.03 4.29
N PRO A 60 -0.13 -4.82 4.03
CA PRO A 60 0.08 -5.38 2.71
C PRO A 60 -1.11 -6.22 2.27
N SER A 61 -1.26 -6.38 0.96
CA SER A 61 -2.35 -7.13 0.34
C SER A 61 -2.47 -8.56 0.88
N LYS A 62 -3.58 -8.91 1.54
CA LYS A 62 -3.88 -10.29 1.97
C LYS A 62 -4.45 -11.15 0.84
N ASP A 63 -3.95 -10.99 -0.37
CA ASP A 63 -4.37 -11.83 -1.49
C ASP A 63 -3.74 -13.22 -1.34
N ARG A 64 -4.57 -14.22 -0.98
CA ARG A 64 -4.10 -15.61 -0.76
C ARG A 64 -3.45 -16.20 -2.01
N GLY A 65 -3.89 -15.80 -3.20
CA GLY A 65 -3.31 -16.26 -4.47
C GLY A 65 -1.90 -15.69 -4.67
N LEU A 66 -1.71 -14.41 -4.36
CA LEU A 66 -0.39 -13.77 -4.42
C LEU A 66 0.58 -14.40 -3.42
N GLU A 67 0.15 -14.61 -2.18
CA GLU A 67 0.96 -15.23 -1.12
C GLU A 67 1.39 -16.66 -1.50
N ALA A 68 0.48 -17.45 -2.08
CA ALA A 68 0.80 -18.79 -2.56
C ALA A 68 1.80 -18.75 -3.73
N LEU A 69 1.66 -17.81 -4.66
CA LEU A 69 2.58 -17.65 -5.79
C LEU A 69 3.98 -17.21 -5.34
N LEU A 70 4.05 -16.24 -4.43
CA LEU A 70 5.28 -15.82 -3.77
C LEU A 70 5.97 -17.01 -3.11
N SER A 71 5.23 -17.73 -2.26
CA SER A 71 5.75 -18.89 -1.53
C SER A 71 6.28 -19.96 -2.48
N ARG A 72 5.58 -20.20 -3.59
CA ARG A 72 6.02 -21.16 -4.60
C ARG A 72 7.26 -20.69 -5.34
N ALA A 73 7.27 -19.43 -5.81
CA ALA A 73 8.41 -18.86 -6.52
C ALA A 73 9.69 -18.93 -5.69
N VAL A 74 9.61 -18.59 -4.39
CA VAL A 74 10.76 -18.66 -3.47
C VAL A 74 11.21 -20.10 -3.24
N ARG A 75 10.28 -21.06 -3.12
CA ARG A 75 10.60 -22.48 -2.92
C ARG A 75 11.25 -23.14 -4.13
N GLU A 76 10.73 -22.85 -5.32
CA GLU A 76 11.23 -23.42 -6.58
C GLU A 76 12.56 -22.79 -6.98
N ALA A 77 12.75 -21.50 -6.69
CA ALA A 77 13.95 -20.72 -7.03
C ALA A 77 14.40 -20.87 -8.50
N ASP A 78 13.42 -21.11 -9.38
CA ASP A 78 13.63 -21.25 -10.81
C ASP A 78 13.89 -19.87 -11.44
N ILE A 79 15.12 -19.64 -11.88
CA ILE A 79 15.57 -18.38 -12.46
C ILE A 79 14.85 -18.08 -13.79
N ASP A 80 14.42 -19.11 -14.52
CA ASP A 80 13.70 -18.95 -15.78
C ASP A 80 12.20 -18.67 -15.56
N SER A 81 11.71 -18.83 -14.32
CA SER A 81 10.32 -18.53 -13.97
C SER A 81 10.07 -17.02 -14.01
N PRO A 82 9.14 -16.53 -14.86
CA PRO A 82 8.81 -15.10 -14.91
C PRO A 82 8.24 -14.55 -13.60
N ILE A 83 7.66 -15.44 -12.78
CA ILE A 83 7.11 -15.08 -11.47
C ILE A 83 8.25 -14.86 -10.48
N TYR A 84 9.25 -15.75 -10.47
CA TYR A 84 10.44 -15.59 -9.65
C TYR A 84 11.23 -14.34 -10.04
N LEU A 85 11.45 -14.13 -11.34
CA LEU A 85 12.18 -12.96 -11.84
C LEU A 85 11.47 -11.64 -11.50
N PHE A 86 10.13 -11.61 -11.52
CA PHE A 86 9.39 -10.43 -11.09
C PHE A 86 9.66 -10.08 -9.63
N PHE A 87 9.54 -11.05 -8.72
CA PHE A 87 9.77 -10.80 -7.29
C PHE A 87 11.24 -10.54 -6.96
N LEU A 88 12.15 -11.22 -7.65
CA LEU A 88 13.58 -10.95 -7.56
C LEU A 88 13.88 -9.51 -7.99
N THR A 89 13.34 -9.07 -9.13
CA THR A 89 13.48 -7.69 -9.63
C THR A 89 12.94 -6.68 -8.63
N MET A 90 11.75 -6.90 -8.05
CA MET A 90 11.23 -6.04 -6.99
C MET A 90 12.16 -5.94 -5.77
N ALA A 91 12.78 -7.06 -5.39
CA ALA A 91 13.67 -7.13 -4.23
C ALA A 91 15.04 -6.48 -4.47
N ILE A 92 15.60 -6.56 -5.70
CA ILE A 92 16.96 -6.10 -6.01
C ILE A 92 17.02 -4.76 -6.75
N CYS A 93 15.98 -4.40 -7.50
CA CYS A 93 15.94 -3.17 -8.30
C CYS A 93 15.46 -1.98 -7.45
N ASN A 94 16.13 -1.78 -6.33
CA ASN A 94 15.91 -0.65 -5.43
C ASN A 94 17.23 -0.32 -4.72
N THR A 95 17.29 0.85 -4.08
CA THR A 95 18.46 1.31 -3.32
C THR A 95 18.21 1.25 -1.81
N VAL A 96 17.32 0.35 -1.36
CA VAL A 96 16.98 0.23 0.06
C VAL A 96 18.15 -0.41 0.79
N VAL A 97 18.59 0.23 1.88
CA VAL A 97 19.60 -0.32 2.79
C VAL A 97 18.87 -1.03 3.92
N VAL A 98 19.13 -2.33 4.08
CA VAL A 98 18.54 -3.14 5.15
C VAL A 98 19.42 -3.02 6.39
N ASN A 99 18.83 -2.57 7.50
CA ASN A 99 19.51 -2.53 8.79
C ASN A 99 19.08 -3.70 9.68
N ALA A 100 20.06 -4.28 10.37
CA ALA A 100 19.83 -5.37 11.32
C ALA A 100 18.95 -4.94 12.51
N LYS A 101 18.95 -3.64 12.83
CA LYS A 101 18.06 -3.02 13.80
C LYS A 101 17.14 -2.04 13.08
N PRO A 102 15.82 -2.03 13.37
CA PRO A 102 14.93 -1.00 12.83
C PRO A 102 15.43 0.39 13.23
N HIS A 103 15.28 1.36 12.34
CA HIS A 103 15.42 2.76 12.72
C HIS A 103 14.31 3.11 13.72
N GLU A 104 14.67 3.73 14.84
CA GLU A 104 13.70 4.33 15.77
C GLU A 104 12.98 5.51 15.14
#